data_AF-A0A3M2T268-F1
#
_entry.id   AF-A0A3M2T268-F1
#
_cell.length_a   1.000
_cell.length_b   1.000
_cell.length_c   1.000
_cell.angle_alpha   90.00
_cell.angle_beta   90.00
_cell.angle_gamma   90.00
#
_symmetry.space_group_name_H-M   'P 1'
#
loop_
_entity.id
_entity.type
_entity.pdbx_description
1 polymer ?
#
loop_
_entity_poly.entity_id
_entity_poly.type
_entity_poly.pdbx_seq_one_letter_code
_entity_poly.pdbx_strand_id
1 'polypeptide(L)'
;MADHEDDLAASKTEGFKLGEKKTVEEYAELDKNDESLNRWKASLGLNSGTPIADANDPRKCIIKSLALEVQGRDDVVVELSAPGALDGLKDKPFTIKEGANFRIKAVFQVQHEVLSGLKYLQVVKRKGIRVSKDEEMLGSYAPNTSDKPTYEKKFALEEAPTGMIARGHYNAVSKFLDDDEHTHLQFEWAFDIAKDW
;
A
#
# COMPACT_ATOMS: atom_id res chain seq x y z
N MET A 1 -8.01 4.39 23.95
CA MET A 1 -7.78 3.93 22.57
C MET A 1 -8.62 4.82 21.67
N ALA A 2 -8.08 5.96 21.21
CA ALA A 2 -8.79 6.92 20.34
C ALA A 2 -7.85 7.97 19.69
N ASP A 3 -6.53 7.79 19.73
CA ASP A 3 -5.58 8.88 19.42
C ASP A 3 -4.94 8.76 18.02
N HIS A 4 -5.47 7.90 17.15
CA HIS A 4 -4.91 7.64 15.81
C HIS A 4 -5.85 8.03 14.66
N GLU A 5 -7.16 8.15 14.90
CA GLU A 5 -8.12 8.37 13.81
C GLU A 5 -7.93 9.74 13.13
N ASP A 6 -7.66 10.79 13.90
CA ASP A 6 -7.42 12.13 13.36
C ASP A 6 -6.11 12.21 12.53
N ASP A 7 -5.11 11.41 12.92
CA ASP A 7 -3.82 11.35 12.22
C ASP A 7 -3.91 10.54 10.89
N LEU A 8 -4.84 9.60 10.76
CA LEU A 8 -4.98 8.68 9.64
C LEU A 8 -6.00 9.12 8.56
N ALA A 9 -6.37 10.39 8.58
CA ALA A 9 -7.12 11.02 7.49
C ALA A 9 -6.19 11.31 6.30
N ALA A 10 -6.56 10.81 5.12
CA ALA A 10 -5.88 11.15 3.87
C ALA A 10 -6.12 12.60 3.48
N SER A 11 -5.08 13.22 2.95
CA SER A 11 -5.17 14.55 2.38
C SER A 11 -6.10 14.55 1.16
N LYS A 12 -6.90 15.61 1.03
CA LYS A 12 -7.73 15.83 -0.17
C LYS A 12 -6.99 16.79 -1.08
N THR A 13 -6.69 16.36 -2.31
CA THR A 13 -6.12 17.24 -3.32
C THR A 13 -7.13 18.30 -3.71
N GLU A 14 -6.84 19.57 -3.43
CA GLU A 14 -7.74 20.68 -3.77
C GLU A 14 -8.07 20.69 -5.27
N GLY A 15 -9.38 20.71 -5.57
CA GLY A 15 -9.87 20.74 -6.95
C GLY A 15 -9.96 19.37 -7.65
N PHE A 16 -9.46 18.29 -7.07
CA PHE A 16 -9.65 16.94 -7.62
C PHE A 16 -11.11 16.50 -7.43
N LYS A 17 -11.75 16.10 -8.53
CA LYS A 17 -13.10 15.53 -8.53
C LYS A 17 -13.00 14.08 -8.99
N LEU A 18 -13.53 13.18 -8.17
CA LEU A 18 -13.60 11.78 -8.53
C LEU A 18 -14.51 11.62 -9.75
N GLY A 19 -14.04 10.88 -10.75
CA GLY A 19 -14.81 10.59 -11.95
C GLY A 19 -16.00 9.66 -11.66
N GLU A 20 -16.90 9.51 -12.63
CA GLU A 20 -17.95 8.48 -12.52
C GLU A 20 -17.32 7.09 -12.45
N LYS A 21 -17.82 6.28 -11.51
CA LYS A 21 -17.46 4.86 -11.44
C LYS A 21 -17.99 4.15 -12.68
N LYS A 22 -17.15 3.31 -13.28
CA LYS A 22 -17.53 2.41 -14.36
C LYS A 22 -16.96 1.03 -14.08
N THR A 23 -17.73 -0.01 -14.38
CA THR A 23 -17.26 -1.39 -14.24
C THR A 23 -16.33 -1.77 -15.39
N VAL A 24 -15.62 -2.89 -15.23
CA VAL A 24 -14.74 -3.40 -16.29
C VAL A 24 -15.53 -3.75 -17.54
N GLU A 25 -16.74 -4.27 -17.38
CA GLU A 25 -17.67 -4.60 -18.47
C GLU A 25 -18.11 -3.33 -19.20
N GLU A 26 -18.48 -2.28 -18.47
CA GLU A 26 -18.83 -0.99 -19.08
C GLU A 26 -17.64 -0.40 -19.86
N TYR A 27 -16.41 -0.51 -19.33
CA TYR A 27 -15.20 -0.11 -20.05
C TYR A 27 -14.95 -0.95 -21.31
N ALA A 28 -15.34 -2.22 -21.32
CA ALA A 28 -15.22 -3.11 -22.48
C ALA A 28 -16.28 -2.83 -23.56
N GLU A 29 -17.48 -2.41 -23.16
CA GLU A 29 -18.56 -2.05 -24.09
C GLU A 29 -18.34 -0.67 -24.71
N LEU A 30 -17.80 0.27 -23.94
CA LEU A 30 -17.38 1.57 -24.46
C LEU A 30 -16.36 1.36 -25.58
N ASP A 31 -16.59 2.00 -26.72
CA ASP A 31 -15.64 2.01 -27.85
C ASP A 31 -15.28 0.64 -28.42
N LYS A 32 -16.16 -0.35 -28.28
CA LYS A 32 -15.92 -1.73 -28.74
C LYS A 32 -15.46 -1.82 -30.21
N ASN A 33 -15.91 -0.89 -31.05
CA ASN A 33 -15.57 -0.85 -32.48
C ASN A 33 -14.25 -0.11 -32.80
N ASP A 34 -13.58 0.45 -31.79
CA ASP A 34 -12.31 1.18 -31.94
C ASP A 34 -11.13 0.29 -31.53
N GLU A 35 -10.38 -0.17 -32.53
CA GLU A 35 -9.21 -1.03 -32.32
C GLU A 35 -8.09 -0.35 -31.53
N SER A 36 -7.93 0.98 -31.68
CA SER A 36 -6.89 1.74 -31.00
C SER A 36 -7.20 1.87 -29.50
N LEU A 37 -8.46 2.15 -29.16
CA LEU A 37 -8.91 2.23 -27.78
C LEU A 37 -8.93 0.87 -27.10
N ASN A 38 -9.29 -0.20 -27.82
CA ASN A 38 -9.20 -1.57 -27.28
C ASN A 38 -7.75 -1.97 -26.98
N ARG A 39 -6.80 -1.65 -27.86
CA ARG A 39 -5.37 -1.90 -27.60
C ARG A 39 -4.84 -1.08 -26.43
N TRP A 40 -5.30 0.16 -26.29
CA TRP A 40 -4.96 1.01 -25.15
C TRP A 40 -5.55 0.47 -23.83
N LYS A 41 -6.81 0.02 -23.81
CA LYS A 41 -7.43 -0.62 -22.63
C LYS A 41 -6.68 -1.91 -22.24
N ALA A 42 -6.33 -2.74 -23.23
CA ALA A 42 -5.51 -3.93 -23.00
C ALA A 42 -4.13 -3.60 -22.41
N SER A 43 -3.48 -2.52 -22.85
CA SER A 43 -2.18 -2.11 -22.29
C SER A 43 -2.28 -1.59 -20.85
N LEU A 44 -3.45 -1.12 -20.44
CA LEU A 44 -3.77 -0.79 -19.04
C LEU A 44 -4.12 -2.03 -18.19
N GLY A 45 -4.16 -3.22 -18.79
CA GLY A 45 -4.54 -4.47 -18.12
C GLY A 45 -6.06 -4.70 -18.07
N LEU A 46 -6.86 -3.88 -18.77
CA LEU A 46 -8.29 -4.09 -18.91
C LEU A 46 -8.56 -5.05 -20.07
N ASN A 47 -9.44 -6.04 -19.88
CA ASN A 47 -9.79 -7.04 -20.90
C ASN A 47 -8.61 -7.90 -21.40
N SER A 48 -7.55 -8.05 -20.59
CA SER A 48 -6.39 -8.90 -20.88
C SER A 48 -6.26 -10.04 -19.88
N GLY A 49 -6.06 -11.27 -20.35
CA GLY A 49 -5.92 -12.45 -19.50
C GLY A 49 -7.24 -12.92 -18.88
N THR A 50 -7.17 -13.97 -18.07
CA THR A 50 -8.34 -14.50 -17.34
C THR A 50 -8.42 -13.86 -15.96
N PRO A 51 -9.57 -13.29 -15.53
CA PRO A 51 -9.74 -12.78 -14.18
C PRO A 51 -9.43 -13.85 -13.13
N ILE A 52 -8.66 -13.47 -12.10
CA ILE A 52 -8.25 -14.39 -11.01
C ILE A 52 -8.86 -14.00 -9.65
N ALA A 53 -9.85 -13.11 -9.65
CA ALA A 53 -10.56 -12.70 -8.44
C ALA A 53 -11.33 -13.88 -7.83
N ASP A 54 -11.27 -14.04 -6.51
CA ASP A 54 -12.09 -15.03 -5.81
C ASP A 54 -13.52 -14.51 -5.68
N ALA A 55 -14.46 -15.21 -6.32
CA ALA A 55 -15.88 -14.85 -6.30
C ALA A 55 -16.49 -14.83 -4.89
N ASN A 56 -15.87 -15.50 -3.91
CA ASN A 56 -16.34 -15.54 -2.52
C ASN A 56 -15.70 -14.46 -1.64
N ASP A 57 -14.68 -13.76 -2.13
CA ASP A 57 -13.98 -12.72 -1.37
C ASP A 57 -14.44 -11.33 -1.83
N PRO A 58 -15.21 -10.58 -1.02
CA PRO A 58 -15.74 -9.29 -1.43
C PRO A 58 -14.69 -8.16 -1.46
N ARG A 59 -13.45 -8.41 -1.04
CA ARG A 59 -12.41 -7.37 -0.96
C ARG A 59 -11.97 -6.94 -2.36
N LYS A 60 -11.97 -5.63 -2.61
CA LYS A 60 -11.47 -5.04 -3.88
C LYS A 60 -9.94 -5.06 -3.97
N CYS A 61 -9.25 -4.87 -2.86
CA CYS A 61 -7.80 -4.94 -2.79
C CYS A 61 -7.37 -5.81 -1.61
N ILE A 62 -6.44 -6.72 -1.87
CA ILE A 62 -5.81 -7.57 -0.87
C ILE A 62 -4.33 -7.20 -0.84
N ILE A 63 -3.90 -6.52 0.22
CA ILE A 63 -2.49 -6.30 0.48
C ILE A 63 -1.87 -7.64 0.89
N LYS A 64 -1.00 -8.20 0.05
CA LYS A 64 -0.40 -9.53 0.25
C LYS A 64 0.77 -9.45 1.20
N SER A 65 1.71 -8.52 0.94
CA SER A 65 2.89 -8.32 1.78
C SER A 65 3.42 -6.89 1.69
N LEU A 66 4.14 -6.51 2.75
CA LEU A 66 5.02 -5.35 2.74
C LEU A 66 6.44 -5.80 3.03
N ALA A 67 7.39 -5.31 2.26
CA ALA A 67 8.80 -5.57 2.49
C ALA A 67 9.53 -4.26 2.78
N LEU A 68 10.35 -4.27 3.81
CA LEU A 68 11.35 -3.23 4.05
C LEU A 68 12.62 -3.64 3.32
N GLU A 69 12.85 -3.04 2.15
CA GLU A 69 14.09 -3.23 1.39
C GLU A 69 15.14 -2.28 1.96
N VAL A 70 16.23 -2.82 2.50
CA VAL A 70 17.33 -2.00 3.02
C VAL A 70 18.60 -2.33 2.24
N GLN A 71 19.31 -1.30 1.80
CA GLN A 71 20.54 -1.48 1.05
C GLN A 71 21.58 -2.31 1.83
N GLY A 72 22.07 -3.39 1.22
CA GLY A 72 23.16 -4.21 1.76
C GLY A 72 22.75 -5.35 2.69
N ARG A 73 21.45 -5.70 2.74
CA ARG A 73 20.92 -6.85 3.48
C ARG A 73 19.67 -7.40 2.81
N ASP A 74 19.24 -8.58 3.23
CA ASP A 74 18.00 -9.17 2.75
C ASP A 74 16.78 -8.36 3.21
N ASP A 75 15.77 -8.32 2.34
CA ASP A 75 14.49 -7.67 2.57
C ASP A 75 13.80 -8.28 3.79
N VAL A 76 13.26 -7.41 4.65
CA VAL A 76 12.39 -7.86 5.74
C VAL A 76 10.97 -7.88 5.21
N VAL A 77 10.46 -9.07 4.89
CA VAL A 77 9.12 -9.25 4.34
C VAL A 77 8.13 -9.58 5.44
N VAL A 78 7.06 -8.80 5.50
CA VAL A 78 5.87 -9.05 6.32
C VAL A 78 4.76 -9.53 5.39
N GLU A 79 4.42 -10.81 5.47
CA GLU A 79 3.21 -11.34 4.85
C GLU A 79 2.00 -10.82 5.62
N LEU A 80 1.09 -10.11 4.94
CA LEU A 80 -0.07 -9.45 5.53
C LEU A 80 -1.39 -10.19 5.24
N SER A 81 -1.36 -11.13 4.29
CA SER A 81 -2.53 -11.91 3.90
C SER A 81 -2.71 -13.23 4.64
N ALA A 82 -1.71 -13.65 5.43
CA ALA A 82 -1.77 -14.87 6.22
C ALA A 82 -2.62 -14.69 7.50
N PRO A 83 -3.36 -15.70 7.97
CA PRO A 83 -4.05 -15.64 9.25
C PRO A 83 -3.08 -15.33 10.41
N GLY A 84 -3.40 -14.32 11.22
CA GLY A 84 -2.55 -13.89 12.34
C GLY A 84 -1.27 -13.16 11.94
N ALA A 85 -1.09 -12.82 10.66
CA ALA A 85 0.05 -12.05 10.14
C ALA A 85 0.30 -10.73 10.86
N LEU A 86 -0.79 -10.07 11.27
CA LEU A 86 -0.75 -8.77 11.91
C LEU A 86 -0.50 -8.89 13.42
N ASP A 87 -0.69 -10.09 13.98
CA ASP A 87 -0.61 -10.34 15.41
C ASP A 87 0.87 -10.30 15.84
N GLY A 88 1.18 -9.37 16.74
CA GLY A 88 2.52 -9.23 17.29
C GLY A 88 3.52 -8.47 16.43
N LEU A 89 3.11 -7.84 15.31
CA LEU A 89 3.97 -6.89 14.58
C LEU A 89 4.41 -5.69 15.42
N LYS A 90 3.59 -5.32 16.41
CA LYS A 90 3.92 -4.31 17.41
C LYS A 90 4.84 -4.83 18.51
N ASP A 91 4.76 -6.13 18.80
CA ASP A 91 5.52 -6.77 19.89
C ASP A 91 6.92 -7.23 19.44
N LYS A 92 7.14 -7.37 18.12
CA LYS A 92 8.40 -7.77 17.50
C LYS A 92 8.94 -6.65 16.62
N PRO A 93 9.59 -5.62 17.20
CA PRO A 93 10.09 -4.50 16.43
C PRO A 93 11.23 -4.93 15.49
N PHE A 94 11.24 -4.39 14.28
CA PHE A 94 12.34 -4.55 13.34
C PHE A 94 13.46 -3.56 13.64
N THR A 95 14.72 -4.02 13.66
CA THR A 95 15.86 -3.10 13.81
C THR A 95 16.22 -2.47 12.47
N ILE A 96 16.23 -1.13 12.42
CA ILE A 96 16.71 -0.30 11.33
C ILE A 96 18.01 0.39 11.78
N LYS A 97 19.09 0.17 11.06
CA LYS A 97 20.36 0.85 11.33
C LYS A 97 20.23 2.34 10.97
N GLU A 98 20.70 3.20 11.86
CA GLU A 98 20.73 4.65 11.64
C GLU A 98 21.53 5.01 10.38
N GLY A 99 21.01 5.94 9.57
CA GLY A 99 21.61 6.34 8.29
C GLY A 99 21.52 5.30 7.17
N ALA A 100 20.80 4.19 7.38
CA ALA A 100 20.54 3.24 6.31
C ALA A 100 19.47 3.78 5.35
N ASN A 101 19.72 3.62 4.05
CA ASN A 101 18.72 3.85 3.02
C ASN A 101 17.80 2.64 2.92
N PHE A 102 16.50 2.88 3.07
CA PHE A 102 15.48 1.87 2.95
C PHE A 102 14.32 2.36 2.08
N ARG A 103 13.55 1.42 1.55
CA ARG A 103 12.24 1.72 0.94
C ARG A 103 11.27 0.62 1.27
N ILE A 104 10.00 0.97 1.29
CA ILE A 104 8.94 0.00 1.46
C ILE A 104 8.49 -0.49 0.08
N LYS A 105 8.27 -1.79 -0.04
CA LYS A 105 7.71 -2.44 -1.22
C LYS A 105 6.40 -3.10 -0.83
N ALA A 106 5.29 -2.66 -1.42
CA ALA A 106 3.98 -3.26 -1.26
C ALA A 106 3.71 -4.23 -2.42
N VAL A 107 3.25 -5.43 -2.07
CA VAL A 107 2.68 -6.38 -3.04
C VAL A 107 1.21 -6.57 -2.72
N PHE A 108 0.35 -6.40 -3.71
CA PHE A 108 -1.09 -6.48 -3.52
C PHE A 108 -1.79 -7.05 -4.75
N GLN A 109 -3.01 -7.51 -4.55
CA GLN A 109 -3.91 -8.03 -5.57
C GLN A 109 -5.19 -7.22 -5.59
N VAL A 110 -5.59 -6.76 -6.76
CA VAL A 110 -6.85 -6.08 -7.05
C VAL A 110 -7.84 -7.10 -7.61
N GLN A 111 -9.05 -7.09 -7.09
CA GLN A 111 -10.14 -8.00 -7.45
C GLN A 111 -11.34 -7.23 -7.97
N HIS A 112 -12.14 -7.92 -8.78
CA HIS A 112 -13.49 -7.55 -9.23
C HIS A 112 -13.59 -6.29 -10.11
N GLU A 113 -13.03 -5.16 -9.68
CA GLU A 113 -13.20 -3.85 -10.33
C GLU A 113 -11.91 -3.01 -10.31
N VAL A 114 -11.91 -1.93 -11.08
CA VAL A 114 -10.78 -1.00 -11.13
C VAL A 114 -10.63 -0.29 -9.79
N LEU A 115 -9.47 -0.46 -9.16
CA LEU A 115 -9.10 0.23 -7.93
C LEU A 115 -8.60 1.63 -8.28
N SER A 116 -9.32 2.66 -7.86
CA SER A 116 -8.99 4.05 -8.19
C SER A 116 -8.27 4.75 -7.04
N GLY A 117 -7.06 5.25 -7.31
CA GLY A 117 -6.33 6.08 -6.36
C GLY A 117 -5.97 5.40 -5.04
N LEU A 118 -5.40 4.20 -5.11
CA LEU A 118 -4.82 3.54 -3.93
C LEU A 118 -3.75 4.45 -3.32
N LYS A 119 -3.86 4.70 -2.03
CA LYS A 119 -2.96 5.52 -1.21
C LYS A 119 -2.44 4.71 -0.04
N TYR A 120 -1.22 5.00 0.34
CA TYR A 120 -0.60 4.53 1.56
C TYR A 120 -0.41 5.69 2.53
N LEU A 121 -0.87 5.52 3.77
CA LEU A 121 -0.61 6.44 4.86
C LEU A 121 0.19 5.73 5.94
N GLN A 122 1.15 6.46 6.49
CA GLN A 122 1.93 6.03 7.63
C GLN A 122 2.01 7.14 8.67
N VAL A 123 1.75 6.79 9.92
CA VAL A 123 1.93 7.68 11.06
C VAL A 123 2.93 7.03 12.01
N VAL A 124 4.04 7.71 12.27
CA VAL A 124 5.08 7.24 13.19
C VAL A 124 5.00 8.04 14.48
N LYS A 125 4.93 7.34 15.60
CA LYS A 125 4.93 7.90 16.96
C LYS A 125 6.11 7.38 17.77
N ARG A 126 6.70 8.26 18.58
CA ARG A 126 7.73 7.92 19.54
C ARG A 126 7.29 8.35 20.92
N LYS A 127 7.23 7.40 21.87
CA LYS A 127 6.69 7.64 23.23
C LYS A 127 5.31 8.31 23.21
N GLY A 128 4.45 7.91 22.27
CA GLY A 128 3.11 8.48 22.09
C GLY A 128 3.04 9.80 21.32
N ILE A 129 4.17 10.46 21.03
CA ILE A 129 4.21 11.73 20.30
C ILE A 129 4.40 11.45 18.80
N ARG A 130 3.56 12.03 17.95
CA ARG A 130 3.71 11.94 16.48
C ARG A 130 5.00 12.62 16.03
N VAL A 131 5.84 11.86 15.34
CA VAL A 131 7.14 12.34 14.81
C VAL A 131 7.16 12.39 13.28
N SER A 132 6.36 11.56 12.61
CA SER A 132 6.17 11.63 11.15
C SER A 132 4.74 11.30 10.76
N LYS A 133 4.30 11.87 9.64
CA LYS A 133 3.10 11.47 8.90
C LYS A 133 3.46 11.54 7.42
N ASP A 134 3.36 10.41 6.74
CA ASP A 134 3.71 10.24 5.35
C ASP A 134 2.50 9.72 4.57
N GLU A 135 2.29 10.25 3.39
CA GLU A 135 1.19 9.87 2.49
C GLU A 135 1.75 9.71 1.07
N GLU A 136 1.53 8.54 0.48
CA GLU A 136 1.99 8.24 -0.88
C GLU A 136 0.83 7.76 -1.75
N MET A 137 0.62 8.44 -2.90
CA MET A 137 -0.30 8.00 -3.94
C MET A 137 0.34 6.87 -4.75
N LEU A 138 -0.23 5.67 -4.64
CA LEU A 138 0.29 4.49 -5.34
C LEU A 138 -0.20 4.48 -6.79
N GLY A 139 -1.47 4.84 -6.99
CA GLY A 139 -2.12 5.03 -8.29
C GLY A 139 -3.42 4.24 -8.45
N SER A 140 -3.90 4.13 -9.69
CA SER A 140 -5.07 3.31 -10.05
C SER A 140 -4.64 2.03 -10.74
N TYR A 141 -5.37 0.94 -10.51
CA TYR A 141 -5.00 -0.41 -10.91
C TYR A 141 -6.21 -1.18 -11.44
N ALA A 142 -6.03 -1.87 -12.56
CA ALA A 142 -7.02 -2.81 -13.07
C ALA A 142 -7.10 -4.06 -12.17
N PRO A 143 -8.19 -4.86 -12.23
CA PRO A 143 -8.20 -6.17 -11.62
C PRO A 143 -7.07 -7.05 -12.13
N ASN A 144 -6.47 -7.82 -11.22
CA ASN A 144 -5.44 -8.77 -11.60
C ASN A 144 -6.03 -9.93 -12.41
N THR A 145 -5.24 -10.40 -13.36
CA THR A 145 -5.57 -11.54 -14.23
C THR A 145 -4.42 -12.54 -14.25
N SER A 146 -4.58 -13.65 -14.97
CA SER A 146 -3.54 -14.66 -15.16
C SER A 146 -2.20 -14.08 -15.64
N ASP A 147 -2.26 -13.02 -16.45
CA ASP A 147 -1.09 -12.39 -17.08
C ASP A 147 -0.33 -11.50 -16.10
N LYS A 148 -1.06 -10.96 -15.10
CA LYS A 148 -0.51 -10.13 -14.04
C LYS A 148 -1.23 -10.45 -12.73
N PRO A 149 -0.77 -11.45 -11.96
CA PRO A 149 -1.48 -11.93 -10.78
C PRO A 149 -1.36 -11.00 -9.56
N THR A 150 -0.33 -10.16 -9.51
CA THR A 150 -0.12 -9.17 -8.45
C THR A 150 0.46 -7.87 -9.02
N TYR A 151 0.30 -6.79 -8.25
CA TYR A 151 1.04 -5.55 -8.44
C TYR A 151 2.14 -5.42 -7.39
N GLU A 152 3.26 -4.84 -7.79
CA GLU A 152 4.35 -4.44 -6.90
C GLU A 152 4.50 -2.91 -7.00
N LYS A 153 4.57 -2.25 -5.85
CA LYS A 153 4.88 -0.81 -5.76
C LYS A 153 6.02 -0.61 -4.77
N LYS A 154 7.08 0.02 -5.26
CA LYS A 154 8.20 0.50 -4.44
C LYS A 154 7.96 1.97 -4.14
N PHE A 155 8.00 2.30 -2.86
CA PHE A 155 7.88 3.67 -2.35
C PHE A 155 9.19 4.43 -2.55
N ALA A 156 9.16 5.72 -2.24
CA ALA A 156 10.33 6.56 -2.25
C ALA A 156 11.44 5.97 -1.35
N LEU A 157 12.70 6.23 -1.73
CA LEU A 157 13.83 5.88 -0.89
C LEU A 157 13.89 6.88 0.28
N GLU A 158 13.98 6.34 1.48
CA GLU A 158 14.09 7.10 2.74
C GLU A 158 15.41 6.77 3.43
N GLU A 159 15.95 7.74 4.17
CA GLU A 159 17.13 7.55 5.02
C GLU A 159 16.71 7.50 6.49
N ALA A 160 17.11 6.45 7.20
CA ALA A 160 16.83 6.34 8.62
C ALA A 160 17.52 7.46 9.41
N PRO A 161 16.82 8.16 10.32
CA PRO A 161 17.41 9.30 11.02
C PRO A 161 18.60 8.88 11.89
N THR A 162 19.58 9.79 12.02
CA THR A 162 20.85 9.53 12.71
C THR A 162 20.97 10.27 14.04
N GLY A 163 21.84 9.75 14.91
CA GLY A 163 22.27 10.42 16.14
C GLY A 163 21.58 9.89 17.39
N MET A 164 22.21 10.16 18.55
CA MET A 164 21.78 9.61 19.84
C MET A 164 20.31 9.90 20.16
N ILE A 165 19.81 11.07 19.72
CA ILE A 165 18.43 11.48 19.95
C ILE A 165 17.48 10.66 19.08
N ALA A 166 17.81 10.34 17.82
CA ALA A 166 16.93 9.60 16.92
C ALA A 166 16.86 8.10 17.21
N ARG A 167 17.86 7.52 17.88
CA ARG A 167 17.84 6.08 18.20
C ARG A 167 16.77 5.72 19.24
N GLY A 168 16.20 4.52 19.10
CA GLY A 168 15.22 3.95 20.03
C GLY A 168 13.96 3.43 19.34
N HIS A 169 12.92 3.21 20.15
CA HIS A 169 11.70 2.52 19.74
C HIS A 169 10.63 3.44 19.15
N TYR A 170 10.06 3.02 18.03
CA TYR A 170 9.01 3.70 17.29
C TYR A 170 7.81 2.78 17.09
N ASN A 171 6.62 3.37 17.18
CA ASN A 171 5.37 2.71 16.81
C ASN A 171 4.86 3.36 15.54
N ALA A 172 4.50 2.56 14.55
CA ALA A 172 3.92 3.00 13.31
C ALA A 172 2.51 2.44 13.14
N VAL A 173 1.64 3.24 12.53
CA VAL A 173 0.35 2.77 12.04
C VAL A 173 0.33 3.01 10.54
N SER A 174 0.06 1.93 9.81
CA SER A 174 0.02 1.92 8.35
C SER A 174 -1.40 1.66 7.89
N LYS A 175 -1.84 2.40 6.86
CA LYS A 175 -3.19 2.31 6.32
C LYS A 175 -3.17 2.39 4.79
N PHE A 176 -3.86 1.46 4.16
CA PHE A 176 -4.17 1.47 2.73
C PHE A 176 -5.63 1.86 2.53
N LEU A 177 -5.86 2.89 1.73
CA LEU A 177 -7.20 3.30 1.33
C LEU A 177 -7.22 3.78 -0.12
N ASP A 178 -8.39 3.90 -0.70
CA ASP A 178 -8.58 4.41 -2.06
C ASP A 178 -9.29 5.77 -2.08
N ASP A 179 -9.54 6.30 -3.27
CA ASP A 179 -10.28 7.55 -3.44
C ASP A 179 -11.77 7.45 -3.06
N ASP A 180 -12.30 6.23 -2.91
CA ASP A 180 -13.65 5.99 -2.37
C ASP A 180 -13.68 6.04 -0.84
N GLU A 181 -12.57 6.42 -0.20
CA GLU A 181 -12.36 6.40 1.25
C GLU A 181 -12.48 4.98 1.86
N HIS A 182 -12.43 3.93 1.03
CA HIS A 182 -12.50 2.54 1.50
C HIS A 182 -11.13 2.11 2.04
N THR A 183 -11.12 1.62 3.29
CA THR A 183 -9.88 1.11 3.90
C THR A 183 -9.70 -0.36 3.57
N HIS A 184 -8.63 -0.68 2.84
CA HIS A 184 -8.30 -2.05 2.43
C HIS A 184 -7.51 -2.81 3.49
N LEU A 185 -6.65 -2.11 4.23
CA LEU A 185 -5.89 -2.67 5.34
C LEU A 185 -5.43 -1.56 6.28
N GLN A 186 -5.52 -1.79 7.58
CA GLN A 186 -4.90 -0.93 8.60
C GLN A 186 -4.29 -1.81 9.67
N PHE A 187 -3.04 -1.53 10.05
CA PHE A 187 -2.33 -2.30 11.07
C PHE A 187 -1.29 -1.46 11.80
N GLU A 188 -0.98 -1.86 13.03
CA GLU A 188 0.07 -1.27 13.85
C GLU A 188 1.30 -2.17 13.83
N TRP A 189 2.48 -1.56 13.84
CA TRP A 189 3.75 -2.26 13.90
C TRP A 189 4.78 -1.40 14.62
N ALA A 190 5.91 -2.01 14.98
CA ALA A 190 6.99 -1.29 15.65
C ALA A 190 8.34 -1.53 14.97
N PHE A 191 9.24 -0.58 15.18
CA PHE A 191 10.62 -0.71 14.73
C PHE A 191 11.55 0.07 15.67
N ASP A 192 12.80 -0.38 15.74
CA ASP A 192 13.85 0.23 16.54
C ASP A 192 14.91 0.84 15.63
N ILE A 193 15.30 2.09 15.89
CA ILE A 193 16.46 2.70 15.24
C ILE A 193 17.68 2.50 16.13
N ALA A 194 18.70 1.82 15.62
CA ALA A 194 19.92 1.49 16.37
C ALA A 194 21.19 1.84 15.59
N LYS A 195 22.33 1.89 16.29
CA LYS A 195 23.63 2.18 15.67
C LYS A 195 24.07 1.08 14.70
N ASP A 196 23.71 -0.14 15.05
CA ASP A 196 24.00 -1.37 14.34
C ASP A 196 22.70 -2.18 14.21
N TRP A 197 22.76 -3.25 13.43
CA TRP A 197 21.61 -4.12 13.15
C TRP A 197 21.23 -5.02 14.33
#